data_AF-A0A849FA68-F1
#
_entry.id   AF-A0A849FA68-F1
#
_cell.length_a   1.000
_cell.length_b   1.000
_cell.length_c   1.000
_cell.angle_alpha   90.00
_cell.angle_beta   90.00
_cell.angle_gamma   90.00
#
_symmetry.space_group_name_H-M   'P 1'
#
loop_
_entity.id
_entity.type
_entity.pdbx_description
1 polymer ?
#
loop_
_entity_poly.entity_id
_entity_poly.type
_entity_poly.pdbx_seq_one_letter_code
_entity_poly.pdbx_strand_id
1 'polypeptide(L)'
;MKRPIISRAEASRWKPDCDAYFEKYQDGLFDDFNQIQFVLAVEDLHANPNKGELIFGFAGVDGIFFCFLEGKPGVWAYYGIEDEHVLIAPTISDFVAKWEKREIVL
;
A
#
# COMPACT_ATOMS: atom_id res chain seq x y z
N MET A 1 9.29 -14.20 -2.40
CA MET A 1 8.64 -14.23 -3.74
C MET A 1 7.31 -13.50 -3.59
N LYS A 2 7.13 -12.36 -4.28
CA LYS A 2 5.87 -11.62 -4.27
C LYS A 2 4.83 -12.47 -5.00
N ARG A 3 3.69 -12.76 -4.35
CA ARG A 3 2.61 -13.55 -4.94
C ARG A 3 1.40 -12.64 -5.12
N PRO A 4 0.72 -12.66 -6.29
CA PRO A 4 -0.54 -11.95 -6.43
C PRO A 4 -1.52 -12.43 -5.36
N ILE A 5 -2.12 -11.49 -4.62
CA ILE A 5 -3.30 -11.77 -3.78
C ILE A 5 -4.52 -11.47 -4.60
N ILE A 6 -5.43 -12.44 -4.68
CA ILE A 6 -6.49 -12.43 -5.69
C ILE A 6 -7.86 -12.14 -5.04
N SER A 7 -7.94 -12.07 -3.69
CA SER A 7 -9.22 -11.80 -3.05
C SER A 7 -9.14 -11.14 -1.66
N ARG A 8 -10.23 -10.45 -1.31
CA ARG A 8 -10.50 -9.92 0.04
C ARG A 8 -10.41 -10.99 1.15
N ALA A 9 -10.72 -12.24 0.83
CA ALA A 9 -10.64 -13.35 1.79
C ALA A 9 -9.19 -13.67 2.18
N GLU A 10 -8.28 -13.66 1.21
CA GLU A 10 -6.85 -13.86 1.43
C GLU A 10 -6.21 -12.67 2.16
N ALA A 11 -6.74 -11.46 1.95
CA ALA A 11 -6.30 -10.25 2.63
C ALA A 11 -6.76 -10.15 4.11
N SER A 12 -7.51 -11.13 4.62
CA SER A 12 -8.05 -11.12 5.98
C SER A 12 -7.01 -10.91 7.10
N ARG A 13 -5.75 -11.28 6.86
CA ARG A 13 -4.62 -11.09 7.79
C ARG A 13 -4.26 -9.62 8.03
N TRP A 14 -4.61 -8.73 7.09
CA TRP A 14 -4.32 -7.29 7.14
C TRP A 14 -5.55 -6.44 7.52
N LYS A 15 -6.58 -7.09 8.08
CA LYS A 15 -7.73 -6.37 8.62
C LYS A 15 -7.34 -5.60 9.89
N PRO A 16 -7.97 -4.43 10.15
CA PRO A 16 -9.08 -3.85 9.36
C PRO A 16 -8.61 -3.00 8.17
N ASP A 17 -7.33 -2.63 8.08
CA ASP A 17 -6.88 -1.55 7.18
C ASP A 17 -7.07 -1.88 5.69
N CYS A 18 -6.96 -3.15 5.31
CA CYS A 18 -7.21 -3.57 3.94
C CYS A 18 -8.69 -3.46 3.53
N ASP A 19 -9.65 -3.46 4.46
CA ASP A 19 -11.08 -3.41 4.10
C ASP A 19 -11.45 -2.13 3.35
N ALA A 20 -10.92 -0.99 3.81
CA ALA A 20 -11.12 0.30 3.14
C ALA A 20 -10.50 0.34 1.73
N TYR A 21 -9.39 -0.38 1.51
CA TYR A 21 -8.83 -0.59 0.18
C TYR A 21 -9.84 -1.31 -0.73
N PHE A 22 -10.34 -2.48 -0.32
CA PHE A 22 -11.28 -3.24 -1.16
C PHE A 22 -12.61 -2.53 -1.39
N GLU A 23 -13.04 -1.67 -0.48
CA GLU A 23 -14.30 -0.93 -0.61
C GLU A 23 -14.21 0.24 -1.59
N LYS A 24 -13.08 0.94 -1.64
CA LYS A 24 -12.98 2.25 -2.34
C LYS A 24 -11.86 2.37 -3.37
N TYR A 25 -10.84 1.53 -3.25
CA TYR A 25 -9.57 1.70 -3.97
C TYR A 25 -9.16 0.44 -4.77
N GLN A 26 -10.05 -0.55 -4.89
CA GLN A 26 -9.79 -1.81 -5.59
C GLN A 26 -9.51 -1.65 -7.08
N ASP A 27 -9.96 -0.56 -7.70
CA ASP A 27 -9.71 -0.25 -9.12
C ASP A 27 -8.37 0.50 -9.32
N GLY A 28 -7.64 0.75 -8.22
CA GLY A 28 -6.39 1.52 -8.22
C GLY A 28 -6.60 3.03 -8.31
N LEU A 29 -5.54 3.79 -8.09
CA LEU A 29 -5.47 5.24 -8.30
C LEU A 29 -4.19 5.61 -9.03
N PHE A 30 -4.36 6.41 -10.08
CA PHE A 30 -3.28 6.98 -10.88
C PHE A 30 -3.13 8.47 -10.57
N ASP A 31 -1.90 8.92 -10.35
CA ASP A 31 -1.55 10.32 -10.21
C ASP A 31 -1.06 10.84 -11.57
N ASP A 32 -1.91 11.63 -12.23
CA ASP A 32 -1.62 12.22 -13.54
C ASP A 32 -0.44 13.20 -13.51
N PHE A 33 -0.20 13.90 -12.39
CA PHE A 33 0.88 14.89 -12.33
C PHE A 33 2.24 14.20 -12.28
N ASN A 34 2.36 13.16 -11.43
CA ASN A 34 3.59 12.40 -11.28
C ASN A 34 3.69 11.21 -12.26
N GLN A 35 2.63 10.95 -13.04
CA GLN A 35 2.51 9.83 -13.98
C GLN A 35 2.77 8.47 -13.32
N ILE A 36 2.12 8.23 -12.17
CA ILE A 36 2.37 7.04 -11.34
C ILE A 36 1.09 6.38 -10.85
N GLN A 37 1.05 5.04 -10.94
CA GLN A 37 0.07 4.21 -10.25
C GLN A 37 0.47 4.06 -8.77
N PHE A 38 0.07 5.02 -7.94
CA PHE A 38 0.46 5.04 -6.52
C PHE A 38 -0.42 4.15 -5.64
N VAL A 39 -1.61 3.79 -6.11
CA VAL A 39 -2.44 2.69 -5.54
C VAL A 39 -2.73 1.69 -6.65
N LEU A 40 -2.34 0.44 -6.47
CA LEU A 40 -2.54 -0.65 -7.42
C LEU A 40 -4.01 -1.09 -7.46
N ALA A 41 -4.44 -1.58 -8.62
CA ALA A 41 -5.70 -2.32 -8.73
C ALA A 41 -5.58 -3.69 -8.05
N VAL A 42 -6.71 -4.32 -7.76
CA VAL A 42 -6.79 -5.56 -6.99
C VAL A 42 -6.02 -6.70 -7.65
N GLU A 43 -6.06 -6.78 -8.98
CA GLU A 43 -5.33 -7.75 -9.80
C GLU A 43 -3.80 -7.63 -9.68
N ASP A 44 -3.30 -6.46 -9.29
CA ASP A 44 -1.89 -6.13 -9.17
C ASP A 44 -1.40 -6.14 -7.72
N LEU A 45 -2.27 -6.42 -6.75
CA LEU A 45 -1.87 -6.55 -5.35
C LEU A 45 -0.85 -7.67 -5.16
N HIS A 46 0.17 -7.39 -4.35
CA HIS A 46 1.18 -8.38 -4.01
C HIS A 46 1.25 -8.58 -2.51
N ALA A 47 1.29 -9.83 -2.06
CA ALA A 47 1.72 -10.10 -0.70
C ALA A 47 3.16 -10.62 -0.66
N ASN A 48 3.81 -10.27 0.44
CA ASN A 48 5.02 -10.90 0.93
C ASN A 48 4.74 -11.52 2.30
N PRO A 49 4.21 -12.76 2.35
CA PRO A 49 3.83 -13.40 3.59
C PRO A 49 4.98 -13.57 4.58
N ASN A 50 6.22 -13.64 4.10
CA ASN A 50 7.41 -13.80 4.94
C ASN A 50 7.72 -12.54 5.76
N LYS A 51 7.39 -11.36 5.22
CA LYS A 51 7.52 -10.07 5.92
C LYS A 51 6.18 -9.54 6.45
N GLY A 52 5.08 -10.28 6.23
CA GLY A 52 3.74 -9.87 6.65
C GLY A 52 3.21 -8.65 5.88
N GLU A 53 3.64 -8.44 4.63
CA GLU A 53 3.28 -7.25 3.84
C GLU A 53 2.16 -7.57 2.85
N LEU A 54 1.18 -6.67 2.74
CA LEU A 54 0.28 -6.56 1.62
C LEU A 54 0.58 -5.25 0.89
N ILE A 55 1.28 -5.35 -0.22
CA ILE A 55 1.75 -4.24 -1.05
C ILE A 55 0.59 -3.79 -1.92
N PHE A 56 0.20 -2.52 -1.76
CA PHE A 56 -0.92 -1.92 -2.48
C PHE A 56 -0.50 -0.73 -3.34
N GLY A 57 0.76 -0.34 -3.36
CA GLY A 57 1.20 0.86 -4.06
C GLY A 57 2.71 0.97 -4.19
N PHE A 58 3.16 1.85 -5.07
CA PHE A 58 4.57 2.17 -5.26
C PHE A 58 4.78 3.68 -5.26
N ALA A 59 5.91 4.13 -4.72
CA ALA A 59 6.32 5.53 -4.74
C ALA A 59 6.92 5.96 -6.09
N GLY A 60 7.33 5.00 -6.92
CA GLY A 60 7.96 5.24 -8.22
C GLY A 60 9.43 5.66 -8.15
N VAL A 61 10.00 5.64 -6.95
CA VAL A 61 11.39 6.02 -6.68
C VAL A 61 12.00 5.07 -5.65
N ASP A 62 13.32 4.83 -5.75
CA ASP A 62 14.16 4.10 -4.79
C ASP A 62 13.67 2.72 -4.33
N GLY A 63 12.82 2.08 -5.14
CA GLY A 63 12.20 0.80 -4.81
C GLY A 63 11.21 0.87 -3.64
N ILE A 64 10.79 2.07 -3.24
CA ILE A 64 9.85 2.30 -2.14
C ILE A 64 8.46 1.82 -2.55
N PHE A 65 7.81 1.07 -1.66
CA PHE A 65 6.44 0.60 -1.84
C PHE A 65 5.58 0.85 -0.61
N PHE A 66 4.28 0.95 -0.83
CA PHE A 66 3.27 1.13 0.21
C PHE A 66 2.60 -0.19 0.52
N CYS A 67 2.43 -0.46 1.81
CA CYS A 67 1.87 -1.71 2.27
C CYS A 67 1.04 -1.56 3.55
N PHE A 68 0.16 -2.53 3.74
CA PHE A 68 -0.37 -2.88 5.06
C PHE A 68 0.54 -3.92 5.69
N LEU A 69 0.71 -3.85 7.01
CA LEU A 69 1.48 -4.81 7.78
C LEU A 69 0.57 -5.68 8.63
N GLU A 70 0.82 -6.99 8.63
CA GLU A 70 0.03 -7.93 9.43
C GLU A 70 0.14 -7.59 10.92
N GLY A 71 -1.01 -7.44 11.57
CA GLY A 71 -1.09 -7.11 13.00
C GLY A 71 -0.62 -5.70 13.38
N LYS A 72 -0.25 -4.85 12.42
CA LYS A 72 0.21 -3.48 12.66
C LYS A 72 -0.68 -2.49 11.91
N PRO A 73 -1.46 -1.66 12.62
CA PRO A 73 -2.43 -0.81 11.95
C PRO A 73 -1.76 0.28 11.11
N GLY A 74 -2.50 0.72 10.08
CA GLY A 74 -2.13 1.84 9.22
C GLY A 74 -1.40 1.48 7.94
N VAL A 75 -0.92 2.52 7.26
CA VAL A 75 -0.21 2.46 5.99
C VAL A 75 1.26 2.73 6.20
N TRP A 76 2.08 1.83 5.67
CA TRP A 76 3.52 1.84 5.84
C TRP A 76 4.22 1.98 4.49
N ALA A 77 5.24 2.84 4.44
CA ALA A 77 6.23 2.84 3.37
C ALA A 77 7.37 1.90 3.75
N TYR A 78 7.75 1.01 2.85
CA TYR A 78 8.98 0.23 2.98
C TYR A 78 10.11 0.88 2.19
N TYR A 79 11.20 1.15 2.90
CA TYR A 79 12.44 1.72 2.39
C TYR A 79 13.41 0.60 2.07
N GLY A 80 13.56 0.26 0.79
CA GLY A 80 14.34 -0.91 0.37
C GLY A 80 15.85 -0.78 0.61
N ILE A 81 16.37 0.44 0.66
CA ILE A 81 17.79 0.71 0.92
C ILE A 81 18.09 0.51 2.42
N GLU A 82 17.23 1.04 3.29
CA GLU A 82 17.36 0.98 4.75
C GLU A 82 16.80 -0.31 5.35
N ASP A 83 16.05 -1.10 4.58
CA ASP A 83 15.28 -2.28 5.02
C ASP A 83 14.31 -1.96 6.18
N GLU A 84 13.63 -0.81 6.10
CA GLU A 84 12.77 -0.29 7.17
C GLU A 84 11.32 -0.07 6.73
N HIS A 85 10.37 -0.27 7.64
CA HIS A 85 8.97 0.15 7.48
C HIS A 85 8.69 1.40 8.32
N VAL A 86 8.22 2.46 7.67
CA VAL A 86 7.83 3.72 8.32
C VAL A 86 6.33 3.93 8.18
N LEU A 87 5.64 4.22 9.28
CA LEU A 87 4.22 4.54 9.26
C LEU A 87 4.02 5.94 8.66
N ILE A 88 3.32 6.03 7.53
CA ILE A 88 3.11 7.30 6.80
C ILE A 88 1.68 7.83 6.92
N ALA A 89 0.72 6.95 7.21
CA ALA A 89 -0.66 7.34 7.47
C ALA A 89 -1.39 6.33 8.37
N PRO A 90 -2.33 6.75 9.22
CA PRO A 90 -3.15 5.86 10.03
C PRO A 90 -4.18 5.06 9.23
N THR A 91 -4.53 5.48 8.01
CA THR A 91 -5.48 4.77 7.13
C THR A 91 -5.11 5.00 5.66
N ILE A 92 -5.60 4.14 4.76
CA ILE A 92 -5.43 4.36 3.31
C ILE A 92 -6.13 5.62 2.81
N SER A 93 -7.28 6.01 3.39
CA SER A 93 -7.92 7.27 3.02
C SER A 93 -7.13 8.50 3.44
N ASP A 94 -6.48 8.46 4.60
CA ASP A 94 -5.55 9.52 5.01
C ASP A 94 -4.30 9.55 4.12
N PHE A 95 -3.76 8.38 3.75
CA PHE A 95 -2.66 8.26 2.79
C PHE A 95 -3.01 8.91 1.45
N VAL A 96 -4.15 8.57 0.84
CA VAL A 96 -4.58 9.13 -0.45
C VAL A 96 -4.76 10.65 -0.34
N ALA A 97 -5.43 11.14 0.72
CA ALA A 97 -5.63 12.56 0.93
C ALA A 97 -4.31 13.34 1.09
N LYS A 98 -3.33 12.76 1.81
CA LYS A 98 -1.99 13.35 1.94
C LYS A 98 -1.19 13.29 0.65
N TRP A 99 -1.30 12.20 -0.11
CA TRP A 99 -0.65 12.07 -1.41
C TRP A 99 -1.11 13.17 -2.36
N GLU A 100 -2.43 13.35 -2.51
CA GLU A 100 -3.04 14.38 -3.36
C GLU A 100 -2.62 15.81 -2.95
N LYS A 101 -2.44 16.04 -1.64
CA LYS A 101 -1.95 17.32 -1.10
C LYS A 101 -0.44 17.48 -1.12
N ARG A 102 0.31 16.44 -1.51
CA ARG A 102 1.79 16.40 -1.50
C ARG A 102 2.37 16.56 -0.08
N GLU A 103 1.70 15.95 0.90
CA GLU A 103 2.06 15.97 2.32
C GLU A 103 2.77 14.68 2.78
N ILE A 104 2.92 13.69 1.89
CA ILE A 104 3.75 12.51 2.14
C ILE A 104 5.21 12.87 1.87
N VAL A 105 6.06 12.71 2.87
CA VAL A 105 7.52 12.80 2.74
C VAL A 105 8.05 11.39 2.64
N LEU A 106 8.76 11.11 1.55
CA LEU A 106 9.43 9.84 1.29
C LEU A 106 10.93 10.03 1.45
#